data_AF-A0A842VGD7-F1
#
_entry.id   AF-A0A842VGD7-F1
#
_cell.length_a   1.000
_cell.length_b   1.000
_cell.length_c   1.000
_cell.angle_alpha   90.00
_cell.angle_beta   90.00
_cell.angle_gamma   90.00
#
_symmetry.space_group_name_H-M   'P 1'
#
loop_
_entity.id
_entity.type
_entity.pdbx_description
1 polymer ?
#
loop_
_entity_poly.entity_id
_entity_poly.type
_entity_poly.pdbx_seq_one_letter_code
_entity_poly.pdbx_strand_id
1 'polypeptide(L)'
;MKILFLLSIIIDYPNGITIYQLHSKFNFSRGMLMNTFDSLEKEGHLTIRKDEVKGREQKYFIITKEGREYLNKLKSKWANHFAIMSEIAPPEHYGKEYLQKGFRRILIRGIEVCESKEDVLDYLKGMRSWVKSMIRRIERRKQHLDYKQKKLSEIIQKIYKIESCENKKIISVINMYFKK
;
A
#
# COMPACT_ATOMS: atom_id res chain seq x y z
N MET A 1 10.70 -4.28 -1.77
CA MET A 1 9.73 -4.03 -0.68
C MET A 1 10.31 -3.13 0.42
N LYS A 2 11.54 -3.38 0.90
CA LYS A 2 12.21 -2.56 1.94
C LYS A 2 12.25 -1.05 1.61
N ILE A 3 12.74 -0.68 0.43
CA ILE A 3 12.79 0.73 -0.03
C ILE A 3 11.40 1.36 -0.13
N LEU A 4 10.40 0.60 -0.61
CA LEU A 4 9.01 1.06 -0.69
C LEU A 4 8.50 1.48 0.70
N PHE A 5 8.66 0.63 1.71
CA PHE A 5 8.26 0.94 3.08
C PHE A 5 9.02 2.13 3.64
N LEU A 6 10.32 2.18 3.41
CA LEU A 6 11.19 3.23 3.91
C LEU A 6 10.80 4.62 3.37
N LEU A 7 10.67 4.74 2.06
CA LEU A 7 10.21 5.99 1.41
C LEU A 7 8.75 6.32 1.79
N SER A 8 7.91 5.31 2.01
CA SER A 8 6.53 5.51 2.50
C SER A 8 6.47 6.02 3.94
N ILE A 9 7.49 5.76 4.76
CA ILE A 9 7.59 6.36 6.10
C ILE A 9 8.11 7.78 5.97
N ILE A 10 9.21 8.00 5.23
CA ILE A 10 9.86 9.33 5.11
C ILE A 10 8.90 10.38 4.56
N ILE A 11 8.02 10.02 3.62
CA ILE A 11 7.06 10.97 3.02
C ILE A 11 6.10 11.58 4.04
N ASP A 12 5.83 10.90 5.15
CA ASP A 12 4.96 11.38 6.23
C ASP A 12 5.70 12.35 7.18
N TYR A 13 7.01 12.52 7.01
CA TYR A 13 7.85 13.47 7.75
C TYR A 13 8.36 14.57 6.82
N PRO A 14 7.57 15.63 6.55
CA PRO A 14 7.94 16.68 5.60
C PRO A 14 9.21 17.44 6.00
N ASN A 15 9.48 17.53 7.31
CA ASN A 15 10.69 18.15 7.87
C ASN A 15 11.87 17.18 7.98
N GLY A 16 11.72 15.96 7.46
CA GLY A 16 12.72 14.90 7.48
C GLY A 16 12.70 14.05 8.74
N ILE A 17 13.37 12.91 8.64
CA ILE A 17 13.50 11.93 9.72
C ILE A 17 14.95 11.48 9.87
N THR A 18 15.37 11.20 11.10
CA THR A 18 16.71 10.71 11.40
C THR A 18 16.77 9.18 11.38
N ILE A 19 17.96 8.62 11.14
CA ILE A 19 18.21 7.18 11.24
C ILE A 19 17.89 6.65 12.65
N TYR A 20 18.15 7.46 13.68
CA TYR A 20 17.83 7.10 15.06
C TYR A 20 16.33 6.95 15.29
N GLN A 21 15.52 7.88 14.78
CA GLN A 21 14.05 7.80 14.86
C GLN A 21 13.52 6.58 14.09
N LEU A 22 14.09 6.26 12.93
CA LEU A 22 13.70 5.07 12.17
C LEU A 22 14.03 3.76 12.91
N HIS A 23 15.22 3.69 13.50
CA HIS A 23 15.62 2.53 14.31
C HIS A 23 14.72 2.35 15.53
N SER A 24 14.53 3.42 16.32
CA SER A 24 13.77 3.37 17.57
C SER A 24 12.27 3.10 17.37
N LYS A 25 11.65 3.74 16.37
CA LYS A 25 10.19 3.66 16.17
C LYS A 25 9.77 2.47 15.30
N PHE A 26 10.59 2.05 14.34
CA PHE A 26 10.21 1.06 13.33
C PHE A 26 11.11 -0.18 13.32
N ASN A 27 12.05 -0.28 14.28
CA ASN A 27 12.92 -1.44 14.49
C ASN A 27 13.78 -1.82 13.26
N PHE A 28 14.19 -0.83 12.46
CA PHE A 28 15.13 -1.04 11.35
C PHE A 28 16.57 -1.08 11.85
N SER A 29 17.39 -2.01 11.33
CA SER A 29 18.83 -2.07 11.63
C SER A 29 19.58 -0.82 11.13
N ARG A 30 20.43 -0.22 11.98
CA ARG A 30 21.19 0.99 11.65
C ARG A 30 22.11 0.81 10.44
N GLY A 31 22.83 -0.30 10.36
CA GLY A 31 23.76 -0.55 9.25
C GLY A 31 23.05 -0.66 7.90
N MET A 32 21.87 -1.29 7.90
CA MET A 32 21.02 -1.36 6.71
C MET A 32 20.48 0.02 6.30
N LEU A 33 20.07 0.84 7.28
CA LEU A 33 19.61 2.21 7.03
C LEU A 33 20.71 3.06 6.41
N MET A 34 21.92 3.07 6.97
CA MET A 34 23.05 3.87 6.46
C MET A 34 23.31 3.59 4.98
N ASN A 35 23.54 2.33 4.62
CA ASN A 35 23.83 1.95 3.24
C ASN A 35 22.67 2.27 2.27
N THR A 36 21.43 2.06 2.72
CA THR A 36 20.25 2.33 1.89
C THR A 36 20.08 3.83 1.67
N PHE A 37 20.30 4.64 2.69
CA PHE A 37 20.13 6.09 2.64
C PHE A 37 21.20 6.75 1.78
N ASP A 38 22.45 6.30 1.90
CA ASP A 38 23.54 6.76 1.05
C ASP A 38 23.27 6.46 -0.43
N SER A 39 22.71 5.28 -0.76
CA SER A 39 22.29 4.95 -2.13
C SER A 39 21.18 5.86 -2.62
N LEU A 40 20.13 6.03 -1.82
CA LEU A 40 18.97 6.85 -2.18
C LEU A 40 19.32 8.35 -2.29
N GLU A 41 20.26 8.85 -1.50
CA GLU A 41 20.80 10.20 -1.64
C GLU A 41 21.60 10.35 -2.93
N LYS A 42 22.53 9.42 -3.20
CA LYS A 42 23.33 9.41 -4.45
C LYS A 42 22.47 9.33 -5.71
N GLU A 43 21.36 8.60 -5.64
CA GLU A 43 20.37 8.48 -6.72
C GLU A 43 19.40 9.68 -6.79
N GLY A 44 19.54 10.67 -5.89
CA GLY A 44 18.71 11.88 -5.87
C GLY A 44 17.29 11.68 -5.35
N HIS A 45 16.99 10.54 -4.72
CA HIS A 45 15.69 10.23 -4.13
C HIS A 45 15.50 10.81 -2.73
N LEU A 46 16.60 11.08 -2.03
CA LEU A 46 16.62 11.75 -0.73
C LEU A 46 17.56 12.96 -0.77
N THR A 47 17.28 13.94 0.09
CA THR A 47 18.17 15.05 0.39
C THR A 47 18.42 15.12 1.90
N ILE A 48 19.57 15.66 2.30
CA ILE A 48 19.97 15.77 3.69
C ILE A 48 19.88 17.23 4.14
N ARG A 49 19.11 17.45 5.22
CA ARG A 49 19.19 18.66 6.02
C ARG A 49 19.98 18.36 7.28
N LYS A 50 21.00 19.16 7.55
CA LYS A 50 21.77 19.09 8.80
C LYS A 50 21.18 20.08 9.80
N ASP A 51 21.07 19.66 11.04
CA ASP A 51 20.62 20.52 12.13
C ASP A 51 21.42 20.18 13.39
N GLU A 52 21.67 21.17 14.25
CA GLU A 52 22.48 21.01 15.44
C GLU A 52 21.58 20.85 16.67
N VAL A 53 21.56 19.65 17.24
CA VAL A 53 20.70 19.34 18.39
C VAL A 53 21.60 18.97 19.56
N LYS A 54 21.61 19.82 20.59
CA LYS A 54 22.44 19.66 21.81
C LYS A 54 23.94 19.54 21.49
N GLY A 55 24.44 20.38 20.57
CA GLY A 55 25.86 20.41 20.18
C GLY A 55 26.32 19.20 19.34
N ARG A 56 25.38 18.44 18.77
CA ARG A 56 25.68 17.34 17.84
C ARG A 56 24.94 17.55 16.53
N GLU A 57 25.67 17.44 15.42
CA GLU A 57 25.09 17.47 14.09
C GLU A 57 24.20 16.23 13.87
N GLN A 58 22.93 16.46 13.54
CA GLN A 58 21.98 15.43 13.15
C GLN A 58 21.61 15.59 11.68
N LYS A 59 21.63 14.47 10.96
CA LYS A 59 21.19 14.39 9.56
C LYS A 59 19.70 14.00 9.51
N TYR A 60 18.91 14.90 8.92
CA TYR A 60 17.50 14.68 8.61
C TYR A 60 17.38 14.36 7.12
N PHE A 61 16.77 13.21 6.83
CA PHE A 61 16.57 12.77 5.45
C PHE A 61 15.17 13.10 5.00
N ILE A 62 15.09 13.79 3.86
CA ILE A 62 13.86 14.32 3.29
C ILE A 62 13.70 13.72 1.89
N ILE A 63 12.50 13.26 1.57
CA ILE A 63 12.20 12.73 0.23
C ILE A 63 12.10 13.87 -0.80
N THR A 64 12.83 13.74 -1.90
CA THR A 64 12.81 14.69 -3.01
C THR A 64 11.58 14.49 -3.89
N LYS A 65 11.39 15.35 -4.90
CA LYS A 65 10.33 15.16 -5.89
C LYS A 65 10.55 13.88 -6.70
N GLU A 66 11.79 13.65 -7.11
CA GLU A 66 12.25 12.46 -7.83
C GLU A 66 12.04 11.20 -6.98
N GLY A 67 12.33 11.28 -5.67
CA GLY A 67 12.04 10.22 -4.72
C GLY A 67 10.56 9.88 -4.60
N ARG A 68 9.66 10.89 -4.65
CA ARG A 68 8.21 10.67 -4.66
C ARG A 68 7.73 9.99 -5.94
N GLU A 69 8.27 10.39 -7.09
CA GLU A 69 7.98 9.74 -8.37
C GLU A 69 8.46 8.29 -8.39
N TYR A 70 9.67 8.05 -7.89
CA TYR A 70 10.21 6.70 -7.73
C TYR A 70 9.35 5.85 -6.78
N LEU A 71 8.93 6.40 -5.65
CA LEU A 71 7.98 5.76 -4.73
C LEU A 71 6.68 5.38 -5.44
N ASN A 72 6.12 6.26 -6.27
CA ASN A 72 4.90 5.94 -7.04
C ASN A 72 5.13 4.83 -8.06
N LYS A 73 6.28 4.80 -8.76
CA LYS A 73 6.65 3.69 -9.63
C LYS A 73 6.74 2.37 -8.86
N LEU A 74 7.35 2.39 -7.67
CA LEU A 74 7.40 1.21 -6.79
C LEU A 74 5.99 0.77 -6.37
N LYS A 75 5.11 1.70 -5.97
CA LYS A 75 3.72 1.40 -5.62
C LYS A 75 2.99 0.72 -6.78
N SER A 76 3.11 1.24 -8.00
CA SER A 76 2.50 0.64 -9.19
C SER A 76 3.04 -0.77 -9.48
N LYS A 77 4.37 -0.97 -9.36
CA LYS A 77 4.99 -2.30 -9.55
C LYS A 77 4.48 -3.31 -8.51
N TRP A 78 4.34 -2.87 -7.26
CA TRP A 78 3.85 -3.71 -6.17
C TRP A 78 2.34 -3.94 -6.22
N ALA A 79 1.55 -3.02 -6.78
CA ALA A 79 0.10 -3.16 -6.87
C ALA A 79 -0.32 -4.45 -7.57
N ASN A 80 0.34 -4.82 -8.67
CA ASN A 80 0.04 -6.07 -9.39
C ASN A 80 0.35 -7.31 -8.54
N HIS A 81 1.47 -7.30 -7.81
CA HIS A 81 1.83 -8.40 -6.92
C HIS A 81 0.84 -8.51 -5.75
N PHE A 82 0.46 -7.38 -5.15
CA PHE A 82 -0.55 -7.34 -4.09
C PHE A 82 -1.92 -7.79 -4.59
N ALA A 83 -2.32 -7.44 -5.81
CA ALA A 83 -3.57 -7.90 -6.40
C ALA A 83 -3.60 -9.43 -6.46
N ILE A 84 -2.59 -10.05 -7.08
CA ILE A 84 -2.46 -11.51 -7.18
C ILE A 84 -2.47 -12.15 -5.79
N MET A 85 -1.65 -11.64 -4.87
CA MET A 85 -1.58 -12.18 -3.51
C MET A 85 -2.90 -12.05 -2.76
N SER A 86 -3.65 -10.96 -2.96
CA SER A 86 -4.94 -10.79 -2.30
C SER A 86 -6.01 -11.76 -2.78
N GLU A 87 -5.87 -12.30 -4.00
CA GLU A 87 -6.78 -13.32 -4.53
C GLU A 87 -6.36 -14.74 -4.12
N ILE A 88 -5.05 -15.05 -4.13
CA ILE A 88 -4.54 -16.40 -3.81
C ILE A 88 -4.41 -16.62 -2.30
N ALA A 89 -4.00 -15.60 -1.57
CA ALA A 89 -3.76 -15.62 -0.12
C ALA A 89 -4.42 -14.41 0.54
N PRO A 90 -5.76 -14.33 0.54
CA PRO A 90 -6.50 -13.21 1.10
C PRO A 90 -6.07 -12.93 2.55
N PRO A 91 -5.73 -11.67 2.90
CA PRO A 91 -5.29 -11.31 4.23
C PRO A 91 -6.25 -11.74 5.34
N GLU A 92 -7.55 -11.81 5.06
CA GLU A 92 -8.61 -12.25 5.97
C GLU A 92 -8.41 -13.69 6.48
N HIS A 93 -7.81 -14.54 5.64
CA HIS A 93 -7.60 -15.95 5.93
C HIS A 93 -6.18 -16.21 6.42
N TYR A 94 -5.18 -15.65 5.72
CA TYR A 94 -3.76 -15.93 5.95
C TYR A 94 -3.07 -14.90 6.84
N GLY A 95 -3.67 -13.73 7.03
CA GLY A 95 -3.15 -12.62 7.81
C GLY A 95 -3.79 -12.48 9.19
N LYS A 96 -4.38 -13.54 9.77
CA LYS A 96 -5.12 -13.48 11.05
C LYS A 96 -4.38 -12.72 12.16
N GLU A 97 -3.06 -12.92 12.29
CA GLU A 97 -2.25 -12.20 13.29
C GLU A 97 -2.12 -10.69 13.00
N TYR A 98 -2.07 -10.32 11.72
CA TYR A 98 -2.01 -8.93 11.31
C TYR A 98 -3.39 -8.25 11.42
N LEU A 99 -4.46 -8.92 10.99
CA LEU A 99 -5.79 -8.31 10.98
C LEU A 99 -6.44 -8.28 12.35
N GLN A 100 -6.43 -9.39 13.11
CA GLN A 100 -7.08 -9.42 14.42
C GLN A 100 -6.21 -8.77 15.50
N LYS A 101 -4.95 -9.20 15.66
CA LYS A 101 -4.06 -8.60 16.66
C LYS A 101 -3.57 -7.22 16.22
N GLY A 102 -3.44 -6.94 14.92
CA GLY A 102 -2.99 -5.63 14.44
C GLY A 102 -4.06 -4.55 14.56
N PHE A 103 -5.33 -4.82 14.24
CA PHE A 103 -6.39 -3.82 14.41
C PHE A 103 -6.55 -3.40 15.87
N ARG A 104 -6.56 -4.38 16.80
CA ARG A 104 -6.55 -4.10 18.25
C ARG A 104 -5.31 -3.29 18.65
N ARG A 105 -4.11 -3.67 18.20
CA ARG A 105 -2.87 -2.93 18.50
C ARG A 105 -2.89 -1.50 17.97
N ILE A 106 -3.43 -1.27 16.78
CA ILE A 106 -3.57 0.08 16.19
C ILE A 106 -4.51 0.92 17.05
N LEU A 107 -5.67 0.38 17.43
CA LEU A 107 -6.62 1.07 18.30
C LEU A 107 -5.99 1.45 19.64
N ILE A 108 -5.36 0.50 20.32
CA ILE A 108 -4.74 0.75 21.63
C ILE A 108 -3.65 1.81 21.51
N ARG A 109 -2.73 1.68 20.55
CA ARG A 109 -1.64 2.66 20.35
C ARG A 109 -2.15 4.07 20.02
N GLY A 110 -3.25 4.15 19.26
CA GLY A 110 -3.87 5.44 18.96
C GLY A 110 -4.49 6.09 20.19
N ILE A 111 -5.07 5.29 21.09
CA ILE A 111 -5.65 5.78 22.35
C ILE A 111 -4.56 6.17 23.36
N GLU A 112 -3.43 5.45 23.41
CA GLU A 112 -2.31 5.72 24.32
C GLU A 112 -1.70 7.13 24.15
N VAL A 113 -1.89 7.77 22.99
CA VAL A 113 -1.40 9.12 22.70
C VAL A 113 -2.46 10.21 22.83
N CYS A 114 -3.70 9.85 23.18
CA CYS A 114 -4.78 10.81 23.41
C CYS A 114 -4.66 11.37 24.84
N GLU A 115 -4.84 12.68 24.98
CA GLU A 115 -4.70 13.37 26.28
C GLU A 115 -6.06 13.57 26.97
N SER A 116 -7.16 13.52 26.21
CA SER A 116 -8.52 13.72 26.70
C SER A 116 -9.51 12.69 26.17
N LYS A 117 -10.70 12.65 26.80
CA LYS A 117 -11.82 11.84 26.32
C LYS A 117 -12.29 12.32 24.93
N GLU A 118 -12.29 13.63 24.70
CA GLU A 118 -12.64 14.23 23.42
C GLU A 118 -11.70 13.72 22.31
N ASP A 119 -10.39 13.67 22.56
CA ASP A 119 -9.39 13.16 21.60
C ASP A 119 -9.64 11.69 21.27
N VAL A 120 -9.94 10.87 22.28
CA VAL A 120 -10.27 9.45 22.07
C VAL A 120 -11.51 9.31 21.20
N LEU A 121 -12.57 10.09 21.45
CA LEU A 121 -13.79 10.05 20.66
C LEU A 121 -13.55 10.50 19.21
N ASP A 122 -12.73 11.53 19.00
CA ASP A 122 -12.39 12.00 17.66
C ASP A 122 -11.56 10.95 16.89
N TYR A 123 -10.54 10.38 17.54
CA TYR A 123 -9.76 9.28 16.99
C TYR A 123 -10.64 8.10 16.57
N LEU A 124 -11.56 7.66 17.42
CA LEU A 124 -12.49 6.57 17.12
C LEU A 124 -13.44 6.91 15.96
N LYS A 125 -13.91 8.16 15.85
CA LYS A 125 -14.68 8.62 14.69
C LYS A 125 -13.86 8.55 13.40
N GLY A 126 -12.58 8.94 13.45
CA GLY A 126 -11.63 8.81 12.35
C GLY A 126 -11.46 7.35 11.91
N MET A 127 -11.23 6.46 12.87
CA MET A 127 -11.11 5.01 12.64
C MET A 127 -12.37 4.43 12.01
N ARG A 128 -13.56 4.81 12.49
CA ARG A 128 -14.84 4.40 11.90
C ARG A 128 -14.96 4.86 10.44
N SER A 129 -14.57 6.09 10.13
CA SER A 129 -14.58 6.62 8.77
C SER A 129 -13.59 5.88 7.86
N TRP A 130 -12.41 5.52 8.37
CA TRP A 130 -11.44 4.69 7.66
C TRP A 130 -11.99 3.30 7.33
N VAL A 131 -12.66 2.64 8.29
CA VAL A 131 -13.34 1.36 8.06
C VAL A 131 -14.44 1.48 7.00
N LYS A 132 -15.27 2.53 7.05
CA LYS A 132 -16.27 2.80 6.00
C LYS A 132 -15.64 2.94 4.61
N SER A 133 -14.48 3.58 4.51
CA SER A 133 -13.74 3.69 3.25
C SER A 133 -13.23 2.32 2.75
N MET A 134 -12.77 1.45 3.65
CA MET A 134 -12.40 0.06 3.31
C MET A 134 -13.59 -0.71 2.73
N ILE A 135 -14.74 -0.66 3.40
CA ILE A 135 -15.98 -1.31 2.95
C ILE A 135 -16.37 -0.82 1.54
N ARG A 136 -16.37 0.50 1.31
CA ARG A 136 -16.68 1.07 -0.01
C ARG A 136 -15.73 0.57 -1.11
N ARG A 137 -14.44 0.41 -0.82
CA ARG A 137 -13.47 -0.13 -1.79
C ARG A 137 -13.75 -1.60 -2.12
N ILE A 138 -14.10 -2.41 -1.12
CA ILE A 138 -14.49 -3.80 -1.31
C ILE A 138 -15.76 -3.89 -2.17
N GLU A 139 -16.76 -3.05 -1.89
CA GLU A 139 -18.00 -3.05 -2.69
C GLU A 139 -17.75 -2.69 -4.15
N ARG A 140 -16.89 -1.70 -4.43
CA ARG A 140 -16.47 -1.39 -5.82
C ARG A 140 -15.73 -2.55 -6.48
N ARG A 141 -14.87 -3.27 -5.74
CA ARG A 141 -14.20 -4.47 -6.26
C ARG A 141 -15.21 -5.56 -6.60
N LYS A 142 -16.18 -5.79 -5.72
CA LYS A 142 -17.29 -6.72 -5.95
C LYS A 142 -18.06 -6.37 -7.22
N GLN A 143 -18.51 -5.12 -7.36
CA GLN A 143 -19.19 -4.66 -8.59
C GLN A 143 -18.37 -4.91 -9.86
N HIS A 144 -17.05 -4.69 -9.80
CA HIS A 144 -16.17 -4.97 -10.93
C HIS A 144 -16.05 -6.46 -11.25
N LEU A 145 -16.05 -7.32 -10.23
CA LEU A 145 -16.07 -8.78 -10.39
C LEU A 145 -17.42 -9.27 -10.96
N ASP A 146 -18.53 -8.74 -10.46
CA ASP A 146 -19.89 -9.04 -10.95
C ASP A 146 -20.01 -8.68 -12.45
N TYR A 147 -19.45 -7.54 -12.86
CA TYR A 147 -19.39 -7.15 -14.27
C TYR A 147 -18.59 -8.14 -15.13
N LYS A 148 -17.43 -8.60 -14.65
CA LYS A 148 -16.62 -9.62 -15.34
C LYS A 148 -17.36 -10.95 -15.43
N GLN A 149 -18.03 -11.36 -14.36
CA GLN A 149 -18.84 -12.57 -14.34
C GLN A 149 -19.95 -12.51 -15.39
N LYS A 150 -20.69 -11.39 -15.45
CA LYS A 150 -21.74 -11.18 -16.46
C LYS A 150 -21.19 -11.30 -17.88
N LYS A 151 -20.05 -10.65 -18.17
CA LYS A 151 -19.38 -10.78 -19.48
C LYS A 151 -19.01 -12.21 -19.81
N LEU A 152 -18.46 -12.96 -18.85
CA LEU A 152 -18.14 -14.37 -19.05
C LEU A 152 -19.39 -15.19 -19.34
N SER A 153 -20.50 -14.96 -18.62
CA SER A 153 -21.77 -15.63 -18.90
C SER A 153 -22.28 -15.34 -20.32
N GLU A 154 -22.18 -14.10 -20.79
CA GLU A 154 -22.56 -13.72 -22.17
C GLU A 154 -21.66 -14.40 -23.22
N ILE A 155 -20.35 -14.49 -22.96
CA ILE A 155 -19.40 -15.22 -23.82
C ILE A 155 -19.75 -16.70 -23.86
N ILE A 156 -20.00 -17.32 -22.72
CA ILE A 156 -20.38 -18.73 -22.61
C ILE A 156 -21.65 -19.01 -23.43
N GLN A 157 -22.69 -18.16 -23.29
CA GLN A 157 -23.91 -18.28 -24.08
C GLN A 157 -23.67 -18.16 -25.59
N LYS A 158 -22.75 -17.29 -26.03
CA LYS A 158 -22.38 -17.18 -27.44
C LYS A 158 -21.61 -18.39 -27.93
N ILE A 159 -20.67 -18.90 -27.15
CA ILE A 159 -19.87 -20.08 -27.50
C ILE A 159 -20.77 -21.32 -27.62
N TYR A 160 -21.77 -21.49 -26.75
CA TYR A 160 -22.73 -22.59 -26.85
C TYR A 160 -23.50 -22.63 -28.18
N LYS A 161 -23.59 -21.51 -28.89
CA LYS A 161 -24.26 -21.41 -30.21
C LYS A 161 -23.33 -21.71 -31.38
N ILE A 162 -22.04 -21.94 -31.14
CA ILE A 162 -21.06 -22.27 -32.18
C ILE A 162 -21.03 -23.78 -32.34
N GLU A 163 -21.35 -24.27 -33.54
CA GLU A 163 -21.45 -25.71 -33.85
C GLU A 163 -20.08 -26.43 -33.87
N SER A 164 -18.99 -25.70 -34.12
CA SER A 164 -17.62 -26.24 -34.18
C SER A 164 -16.68 -25.54 -33.19
N CYS A 165 -15.88 -26.31 -32.45
CA CYS A 165 -14.87 -25.79 -31.50
C CYS A 165 -13.62 -25.27 -32.24
N GLU A 166 -13.81 -24.25 -33.07
CA GLU A 166 -12.71 -23.56 -33.75
C GLU A 166 -12.12 -22.47 -32.83
N ASN A 167 -10.94 -22.74 -32.27
CA ASN A 167 -10.23 -21.84 -31.35
C ASN A 167 -10.13 -20.39 -31.85
N LYS A 168 -9.95 -20.17 -33.16
CA LYS A 168 -9.88 -18.83 -33.76
C LYS A 168 -11.20 -18.04 -33.62
N LYS A 169 -12.35 -18.70 -33.79
CA LYS A 169 -13.68 -18.10 -33.62
C LYS A 169 -13.99 -17.82 -32.14
N ILE A 170 -13.56 -18.71 -31.25
CA ILE A 170 -13.72 -18.53 -29.80
C ILE A 170 -12.90 -17.34 -29.29
N ILE A 171 -11.64 -17.23 -29.72
CA ILE A 171 -10.75 -16.10 -29.37
C ILE A 171 -11.31 -14.76 -29.88
N SER A 172 -11.88 -14.72 -31.09
CA SER A 172 -12.47 -13.48 -31.62
C SER A 172 -13.68 -13.03 -30.79
N VAL A 173 -14.55 -13.96 -30.37
CA VAL A 173 -15.68 -13.67 -29.47
C VAL A 173 -15.17 -13.12 -28.14
N ILE A 174 -14.17 -13.75 -27.51
CA ILE A 174 -13.60 -13.26 -26.24
C ILE A 174 -13.07 -11.83 -26.39
N ASN A 175 -12.32 -11.56 -27.47
CA ASN A 175 -11.74 -10.24 -27.71
C ASN A 175 -12.80 -9.14 -27.93
N MET A 176 -13.99 -9.45 -28.46
CA MET A 176 -15.07 -8.46 -28.57
C MET A 176 -15.55 -7.92 -27.21
N TYR A 177 -15.45 -8.72 -26.15
CA TYR A 177 -15.94 -8.37 -24.82
C TYR A 177 -14.87 -7.78 -23.90
N PHE A 178 -13.59 -7.99 -24.18
CA PHE A 178 -12.48 -7.54 -23.35
C PHE A 178 -11.50 -6.56 -24.03
N LYS A 179 -11.84 -6.04 -25.21
CA LYS A 179 -11.11 -4.90 -25.79
C LYS A 179 -11.06 -3.73 -24.80
N LYS A 180 -9.85 -3.26 -24.53
CA LYS A 180 -9.56 -2.02 -23.79
C LYS A 180 -10.08 -0.82 -24.56
#